data_AF-A0A371JE23-F1
#
_entry.id   AF-A0A371JE23-F1
#
_cell.length_a   1.000
_cell.length_b   1.000
_cell.length_c   1.000
_cell.angle_alpha   90.00
_cell.angle_beta   90.00
_cell.angle_gamma   90.00
#
_symmetry.space_group_name_H-M   'P 1'
#
loop_
_entity.id
_entity.type
_entity.pdbx_description
1 polymer ?
#
loop_
_entity_poly.entity_id
_entity_poly.type
_entity_poly.pdbx_seq_one_letter_code
_entity_poly.pdbx_strand_id
1 'polypeptide(L)'
;MKLVMIVTKITGNEENDRARALEYCRFAAHKGVLPISSYLNFHNIFMDEIGTAVEHLLTLRLAKQVDEIWVFGNEKEEEKRGLIEKACLEYGSRAKYFDAREIGEELLLCTMFSEELMERLEEMEEC
;
A
#
# COMPACT_ATOMS: atom_id res chain seq x y z
N MET A 1 -6.23 15.67 -3.95
CA MET A 1 -5.71 14.58 -3.08
C MET A 1 -4.36 14.05 -3.61
N LYS A 2 -3.50 13.49 -2.75
CA LYS A 2 -2.24 12.84 -3.15
C LYS A 2 -2.48 11.42 -3.67
N LEU A 3 -1.77 11.01 -4.71
CA LEU A 3 -1.72 9.62 -5.17
C LEU A 3 -0.64 8.85 -4.39
N VAL A 4 -1.04 7.75 -3.74
CA VAL A 4 -0.15 6.98 -2.86
C VAL A 4 -0.10 5.52 -3.29
N MET A 5 1.10 5.03 -3.58
CA MET A 5 1.29 3.60 -3.84
C MET A 5 1.33 2.81 -2.54
N ILE A 6 0.55 1.73 -2.47
CA ILE A 6 0.48 0.82 -1.33
C ILE A 6 1.35 -0.41 -1.62
N VAL A 7 2.35 -0.64 -0.78
CA VAL A 7 3.26 -1.78 -0.86
C VAL A 7 3.02 -2.69 0.36
N THR A 8 2.76 -3.95 0.09
CA THR A 8 2.52 -4.99 1.11
C THR A 8 3.57 -6.07 0.99
N LYS A 9 4.11 -6.53 2.13
CA LYS A 9 5.01 -7.69 2.15
C LYS A 9 4.27 -8.94 1.70
N ILE A 10 4.75 -9.60 0.65
CA ILE A 10 4.22 -10.89 0.17
C ILE A 10 4.70 -12.01 1.09
N THR A 11 3.77 -12.84 1.55
CA THR A 11 4.04 -13.98 2.45
C THR A 11 3.97 -15.32 1.73
N GLY A 12 3.44 -15.34 0.50
CA GLY A 12 3.19 -16.56 -0.27
C GLY A 12 1.81 -17.17 0.01
N ASN A 13 1.03 -16.56 0.90
CA ASN A 13 -0.40 -16.86 1.04
C ASN A 13 -1.18 -15.77 0.28
N GLU A 14 -1.56 -16.08 -0.97
CA GLU A 14 -2.18 -15.10 -1.87
C GLU A 14 -3.47 -14.50 -1.33
N GLU A 15 -4.28 -15.29 -0.62
CA GLU A 15 -5.54 -14.84 -0.03
C GLU A 15 -5.28 -13.80 1.06
N ASN A 16 -4.34 -14.09 1.96
CA ASN A 16 -3.94 -13.16 3.02
C ASN A 16 -3.24 -11.91 2.45
N ASP A 17 -2.35 -12.08 1.47
CA ASP A 17 -1.65 -10.98 0.82
C ASP A 17 -2.63 -10.03 0.10
N ARG A 18 -3.65 -10.59 -0.58
CA ARG A 18 -4.74 -9.82 -1.19
C ARG A 18 -5.61 -9.12 -0.15
N ALA A 19 -6.00 -9.81 0.91
CA ALA A 19 -6.83 -9.25 1.97
C ALA A 19 -6.15 -8.05 2.64
N ARG A 20 -4.86 -8.17 2.97
CA ARG A 20 -4.06 -7.08 3.54
C ARG A 20 -3.91 -5.91 2.58
N ALA A 21 -3.65 -6.16 1.31
CA ALA A 21 -3.57 -5.10 0.31
C ALA A 21 -4.88 -4.29 0.20
N LEU A 22 -6.04 -4.96 0.28
CA LEU A 22 -7.35 -4.30 0.32
C LEU A 22 -7.54 -3.47 1.60
N GLU A 23 -7.18 -4.02 2.75
CA GLU A 23 -7.23 -3.33 4.05
C GLU A 23 -6.39 -2.05 4.06
N TYR A 24 -5.14 -2.12 3.60
CA TYR A 24 -4.26 -0.97 3.57
C TYR A 24 -4.70 0.10 2.56
N CYS A 25 -5.32 -0.29 1.45
CA CYS A 25 -5.95 0.67 0.53
C CYS A 25 -7.12 1.40 1.21
N ARG A 26 -7.98 0.68 1.95
CA ARG A 26 -9.07 1.31 2.71
C ARG A 26 -8.53 2.29 3.75
N PHE A 27 -7.54 1.87 4.53
CA PHE A 27 -6.86 2.75 5.48
C PHE A 27 -6.33 4.02 4.83
N ALA A 28 -5.63 3.89 3.70
CA ALA A 28 -5.09 5.04 2.97
C ALA A 28 -6.21 5.97 2.46
N ALA A 29 -7.31 5.43 1.94
CA ALA A 29 -8.48 6.24 1.57
C ALA A 29 -9.05 7.02 2.77
N HIS A 30 -9.15 6.39 3.94
CA HIS A 30 -9.57 7.06 5.18
C HIS A 30 -8.58 8.12 5.68
N LYS A 31 -7.32 8.06 5.28
CA LYS A 31 -6.33 9.14 5.50
C LYS A 31 -6.41 10.25 4.44
N GLY A 32 -7.39 10.20 3.54
CA GLY A 32 -7.64 11.24 2.56
C GLY A 32 -6.67 11.25 1.38
N VAL A 33 -6.07 10.09 1.08
CA VAL A 33 -5.21 9.92 -0.10
C VAL A 33 -5.88 8.98 -1.10
N LEU A 34 -5.48 9.07 -2.37
CA LEU A 34 -5.92 8.16 -3.43
C LEU A 34 -4.98 6.94 -3.45
N PRO A 35 -5.41 5.74 -3.01
CA PRO A 35 -4.55 4.58 -2.93
C PRO A 35 -4.44 3.84 -4.26
N ILE A 36 -3.24 3.35 -4.57
CA ILE A 36 -3.01 2.38 -5.65
C ILE A 36 -2.09 1.25 -5.19
N SER A 37 -2.61 0.02 -5.10
CA SER A 37 -1.81 -1.15 -4.71
C SER A 37 -1.16 -1.77 -5.94
N SER A 38 0.17 -1.90 -5.93
CA SER A 38 0.89 -2.65 -6.98
C SER A 38 0.51 -4.13 -6.98
N TYR A 39 0.28 -4.72 -5.81
CA TYR A 39 -0.15 -6.12 -5.68
C TYR A 39 -1.52 -6.35 -6.32
N LEU A 40 -2.53 -5.53 -5.99
CA LEU A 40 -3.88 -5.71 -6.54
C LEU A 40 -3.97 -5.47 -8.05
N ASN A 41 -3.07 -4.65 -8.60
CA ASN A 41 -3.07 -4.31 -10.03
C ASN A 41 -2.20 -5.26 -10.88
N PHE A 42 -1.08 -5.74 -10.34
CA PHE A 42 -0.06 -6.43 -11.15
C PHE A 42 0.23 -7.85 -10.72
N HIS A 43 -0.16 -8.31 -9.53
CA HIS A 43 0.22 -9.65 -9.08
C HIS A 43 -0.45 -10.77 -9.88
N ASN A 44 0.36 -11.71 -10.37
CA ASN A 44 -0.06 -12.89 -11.14
C ASN A 44 -0.86 -12.58 -12.41
N ILE A 45 -0.65 -11.40 -13.01
CA ILE A 45 -1.30 -11.07 -14.29
C ILE A 45 -0.56 -11.72 -15.47
N PHE A 46 0.71 -12.09 -15.28
CA PHE A 46 1.53 -12.79 -16.27
C PHE A 46 1.96 -14.16 -15.73
N MET A 47 1.65 -15.24 -16.46
CA MET A 47 1.90 -16.62 -16.02
C MET A 47 3.14 -17.27 -16.68
N ASP A 48 3.93 -16.48 -17.41
CA ASP A 48 5.14 -16.95 -18.09
C ASP A 48 6.40 -16.77 -17.22
N GLU A 49 7.53 -17.30 -17.69
CA GLU A 49 8.80 -17.29 -16.96
C GLU A 49 9.36 -15.89 -16.68
N ILE A 50 8.92 -14.88 -17.44
CA ILE A 50 9.37 -13.48 -17.28
C ILE A 50 8.32 -12.61 -16.56
N GLY A 51 7.16 -13.17 -16.22
CA GLY A 51 6.01 -12.45 -15.68
C GLY A 51 6.37 -11.62 -14.46
N THR A 52 7.03 -12.22 -13.47
CA THR A 52 7.49 -11.51 -12.26
C THR A 52 8.40 -10.33 -12.56
N ALA A 53 9.26 -10.40 -13.59
CA ALA A 53 10.11 -9.30 -13.98
C ALA A 53 9.31 -8.15 -14.62
N VAL A 54 8.28 -8.48 -15.40
CA VAL A 54 7.35 -7.49 -15.97
C VAL A 54 6.57 -6.79 -14.85
N GLU A 55 6.00 -7.55 -13.90
CA GLU A 55 5.26 -7.01 -12.75
C GLU A 55 6.12 -6.08 -11.90
N HIS A 56 7.37 -6.46 -11.65
CA HIS A 56 8.34 -5.62 -10.95
C HIS A 56 8.63 -4.31 -11.71
N LEU A 57 8.83 -4.39 -13.04
CA LEU A 57 9.06 -3.19 -13.86
C LEU A 57 7.84 -2.25 -13.84
N LEU A 58 6.62 -2.78 -13.93
CA LEU A 58 5.38 -2.00 -13.82
C LEU A 58 5.28 -1.33 -12.44
N THR A 59 5.60 -2.05 -11.38
CA THR A 59 5.63 -1.51 -10.01
C THR A 59 6.63 -0.35 -9.88
N LEU A 60 7.85 -0.50 -10.41
CA LEU A 60 8.85 0.57 -10.41
C LEU A 60 8.41 1.78 -11.25
N ARG A 61 7.66 1.58 -12.34
CA ARG A 61 7.11 2.68 -13.15
C ARG A 61 6.01 3.41 -12.39
N LEU A 62 5.11 2.69 -11.75
CA LEU A 62 4.08 3.26 -10.89
C LEU A 62 4.70 4.06 -9.73
N ALA A 63 5.72 3.51 -9.07
CA ALA A 63 6.44 4.18 -8.00
C ALA A 63 7.00 5.56 -8.40
N LYS A 64 7.34 5.76 -9.68
CA LYS A 64 7.81 7.06 -10.18
C LYS A 64 6.69 8.09 -10.35
N GLN A 65 5.45 7.65 -10.55
CA GLN A 65 4.29 8.50 -10.84
C GLN A 65 3.52 8.94 -9.60
N VAL A 66 3.65 8.23 -8.48
CA VAL A 66 2.94 8.54 -7.23
C VAL A 66 3.64 9.63 -6.41
N ASP A 67 2.88 10.34 -5.58
CA ASP A 67 3.38 11.36 -4.67
C ASP A 67 4.12 10.74 -3.48
N GLU A 68 3.58 9.64 -2.94
CA GLU A 68 4.15 8.93 -1.79
C GLU A 68 4.04 7.40 -1.95
N ILE A 69 4.86 6.67 -1.20
CA ILE A 69 4.86 5.21 -1.20
C ILE A 69 4.74 4.74 0.24
N TRP A 70 3.66 4.05 0.55
CA TRP A 70 3.38 3.56 1.90
C TRP A 70 3.64 2.06 1.95
N VAL A 71 4.61 1.66 2.76
CA VAL A 71 5.05 0.29 2.93
C VAL A 71 4.51 -0.24 4.25
N PHE A 72 3.72 -1.30 4.18
CA PHE A 72 3.09 -1.92 5.35
C PHE A 72 3.78 -3.22 5.72
N GLY A 73 4.05 -3.39 7.01
CA GLY A 73 4.64 -4.60 7.58
C GLY A 73 4.31 -4.75 9.06
N ASN A 74 4.67 -5.90 9.63
CA ASN A 74 4.44 -6.22 11.05
C ASN A 74 5.71 -6.78 11.74
N GLU A 75 6.87 -6.51 11.15
CA GLU A 75 8.15 -7.07 11.61
C GLU A 75 8.58 -6.52 12.97
N LYS A 76 9.49 -7.23 13.64
CA LYS A 76 10.10 -6.71 14.87
C LYS A 76 10.96 -5.47 14.55
N GLU A 77 11.19 -4.61 15.55
CA GLU A 77 11.94 -3.35 15.37
C GLU A 77 13.32 -3.52 14.67
N GLU A 78 14.01 -4.63 14.93
CA GLU A 78 15.30 -4.93 14.29
C GLU A 78 15.17 -5.20 12.77
N GLU A 79 14.08 -5.83 12.34
CA GLU A 79 13.77 -6.16 10.94
C GLU A 79 13.12 -4.98 10.20
N LYS A 80 12.37 -4.15 10.93
CA LYS A 80 11.73 -2.91 10.45
C LYS A 80 12.73 -1.96 9.81
N ARG A 81 13.90 -1.77 10.42
CA ARG A 81 14.96 -0.92 9.86
C ARG A 81 15.44 -1.43 8.49
N GLY A 82 15.65 -2.74 8.35
CA GLY A 82 16.08 -3.34 7.08
C GLY A 82 15.02 -3.21 5.98
N LEU A 83 13.73 -3.30 6.34
CA LEU A 83 12.63 -3.05 5.39
C LEU A 83 12.58 -1.59 4.95
N ILE A 84 12.75 -0.65 5.88
CA ILE A 84 12.78 0.79 5.57
C ILE A 84 13.98 1.09 4.66
N GLU A 85 15.16 0.57 4.97
CA GLU A 85 16.35 0.73 4.14
C GLU A 85 16.14 0.17 2.73
N LYS A 86 15.58 -1.03 2.61
CA LYS A 86 15.25 -1.64 1.32
C LYS A 86 14.23 -0.81 0.54
N ALA A 87 13.16 -0.37 1.20
CA ALA A 87 12.15 0.47 0.58
C ALA A 87 12.72 1.81 0.12
N CYS A 88 13.57 2.45 0.93
CA CYS A 88 14.25 3.69 0.56
C CYS A 88 15.22 3.49 -0.63
N LEU A 89 15.92 2.36 -0.69
CA LEU A 89 16.78 2.02 -1.82
C LEU A 89 15.98 1.80 -3.11
N GLU A 90 14.83 1.13 -3.02
CA GLU A 90 14.00 0.76 -4.17
C GLU A 90 13.13 1.92 -4.68
N TYR A 91 12.65 2.75 -3.77
CA TYR A 91 11.61 3.75 -4.03
C TYR A 91 12.05 5.20 -3.75
N GLY A 92 13.21 5.40 -3.13
CA GLY A 92 13.74 6.69 -2.71
C GLY A 92 13.12 7.22 -1.42
N SER A 93 13.35 8.50 -1.14
CA SER A 93 12.93 9.18 0.10
C SER A 93 11.41 9.39 0.25
N ARG A 94 10.60 8.96 -0.73
CA ARG A 94 9.13 9.02 -0.69
C ARG A 94 8.50 7.83 0.06
N ALA A 95 9.31 6.81 0.38
CA ALA A 95 8.86 5.66 1.14
C ALA A 95 8.59 6.01 2.61
N LYS A 96 7.39 5.67 3.09
CA LYS A 96 6.97 5.77 4.50
C LYS A 96 6.56 4.39 4.97
N TYR A 97 7.02 3.98 6.15
CA TYR A 97 6.67 2.68 6.73
C TYR A 97 5.53 2.82 7.73
N PHE A 98 4.56 1.91 7.64
CA PHE A 98 3.43 1.79 8.56
C PHE A 98 3.47 0.41 9.22
N ASP A 99 3.48 0.39 10.55
CA ASP A 99 3.40 -0.85 11.31
C ASP A 99 1.94 -1.28 11.46
N ALA A 100 1.60 -2.43 10.86
CA ALA A 100 0.25 -2.97 10.89
C ALA A 100 -0.28 -3.22 12.32
N ARG A 101 0.61 -3.40 13.30
CA ARG A 101 0.23 -3.59 14.71
C ARG A 101 -0.19 -2.28 15.36
N GLU A 102 0.38 -1.16 14.93
CA GLU A 102 0.07 0.17 15.46
C GLU A 102 -1.23 0.73 14.89
N ILE A 103 -1.57 0.36 13.65
CA ILE A 103 -2.80 0.84 12.96
C ILE A 103 -3.99 -0.13 13.05
N GLY A 104 -3.89 -1.21 13.84
CA GLY A 104 -4.89 -2.28 13.90
C GLY A 104 -6.30 -1.82 14.27
N GLU A 105 -6.42 -0.92 15.25
CA GLU A 105 -7.72 -0.36 15.66
C GLU A 105 -8.32 0.54 14.56
N GLU A 106 -7.49 1.35 13.91
CA GLU A 106 -7.91 2.21 12.81
C GLU A 106 -8.36 1.39 11.59
N LEU A 107 -7.68 0.28 11.30
CA LEU A 107 -8.07 -0.64 10.22
C LEU A 107 -9.48 -1.20 10.44
N LEU A 108 -9.84 -1.58 11.67
CA LEU A 108 -11.19 -2.05 12.00
C LEU A 108 -12.24 -0.96 11.75
N LEU A 109 -11.99 0.27 12.18
CA LEU A 109 -12.90 1.40 11.95
C LEU A 109 -13.10 1.68 10.45
N CYS A 110 -12.05 1.57 9.64
CA CYS A 110 -12.12 1.77 8.19
C CYS A 110 -13.04 0.76 7.47
N THR A 111 -13.36 -0.39 8.09
CA THR A 111 -14.26 -1.38 7.49
C THR A 111 -15.74 -1.09 7.74
N MET A 112 -16.05 -0.19 8.68
CA MET A 112 -17.40 -0.05 9.22
C MET A 112 -18.15 1.20 8.73
N PHE A 113 -17.47 2.20 8.15
CA PHE A 113 -18.07 3.52 7.89
C PHE A 113 -17.77 4.06 6.49
N SER A 114 -18.29 3.40 5.45
CA SER A 114 -18.12 3.87 4.07
C SER A 114 -18.89 5.15 3.75
N GLU A 115 -20.00 5.43 4.46
CA GLU A 115 -20.77 6.69 4.31
C GLU A 115 -19.97 7.88 4.86
N GLU A 116 -19.40 7.76 6.05
CA GLU A 116 -18.52 8.79 6.64
C GLU A 116 -17.26 9.01 5.79
N LEU A 117 -16.74 7.95 5.16
CA LEU A 117 -15.63 8.09 4.22
C LEU A 117 -16.03 8.93 3.00
N MET A 118 -17.22 8.72 2.45
CA MET A 118 -17.71 9.46 1.29
C MET A 118 -17.81 10.96 1.60
N GLU A 119 -18.46 11.33 2.71
CA GLU A 119 -18.58 12.73 3.15
C GLU A 119 -17.21 13.39 3.31
N ARG A 120 -16.27 12.71 3.97
CA ARG A 120 -14.90 13.21 4.15
C ARG A 120 -14.16 13.39 2.83
N LEU A 121 -14.33 12.49 1.87
CA LEU A 121 -13.66 12.59 0.56
C LEU A 121 -14.23 13.75 -0.26
N GLU A 122 -15.54 13.97 -0.22
CA GLU A 122 -16.20 15.11 -0.89
C GLU A 122 -15.70 16.46 -0.32
N GLU A 123 -15.64 16.60 1.01
CA GLU A 123 -15.09 17.81 1.66
C GLU A 123 -13.63 18.09 1.24
N MET A 124 -12.84 17.05 1.01
CA MET A 124 -11.44 17.15 0.61
C MET A 124 -11.24 17.50 -0.87
N GLU A 125 -12.24 17.30 -1.74
CA GLU A 125 -12.20 17.72 -3.14
C GLU A 125 -12.67 19.17 -3.33
N GLU A 126 -13.49 19.69 -2.41
CA GLU A 126 -14.00 21.06 -2.45
C GLU A 126 -13.01 22.12 -1.90
N CYS A 127 -11.91 21.70 -1.26
CA CYS A 127 -10.85 22.57 -0.70
C CYS A 127 -9.59 22.68 -1.57
#